data_AF-A0A347UIC1-F1
#
_entry.id   AF-A0A347UIC1-F1
#
_cell.length_a   1.000
_cell.length_b   1.000
_cell.length_c   1.000
_cell.angle_alpha   90.00
_cell.angle_beta   90.00
_cell.angle_gamma   90.00
#
_symmetry.space_group_name_H-M   'P 1'
#
loop_
_entity.id
_entity.type
_entity.pdbx_description
1 polymer ?
#
loop_
_entity_poly.entity_id
_entity_poly.type
_entity_poly.pdbx_seq_one_letter_code
_entity_poly.pdbx_strand_id
1 'polypeptide(L)' 'MSTNGMTDWAVDLGEVAAVYPFQGTEFVMFILGVAFWIIWHILQFRAEKHEVDHEMESDETGDKTREVIGRF' A
#
# COMPACT_ATOMS: atom_id res chain seq x y z
N MET A 1 2.36 28.25 23.46
CA MET A 1 2.13 27.05 24.29
C MET A 1 2.61 25.86 23.49
N SER A 2 3.46 25.02 24.08
CA SER A 2 3.89 23.77 23.44
C SER A 2 2.75 22.74 23.48
N THR A 3 2.47 22.07 22.36
CA THR A 3 1.38 21.08 22.24
C THR A 3 1.76 19.69 22.74
N ASN A 4 3.03 19.47 23.09
CA ASN A 4 3.58 18.18 23.52
C ASN A 4 4.02 18.16 25.01
N GLY A 5 3.62 19.15 25.81
CA GLY A 5 3.93 19.21 27.24
C GLY A 5 5.37 19.58 27.61
N MET A 6 6.28 19.80 26.66
CA MET A 6 7.67 20.18 26.96
C MET A 6 7.76 21.61 27.50
N THR A 7 8.39 21.74 28.68
CA THR A 7 8.60 23.00 29.39
C THR A 7 10.06 23.47 29.42
N ASP A 8 11.02 22.57 29.15
CA ASP A 8 12.46 22.84 29.10
C ASP A 8 13.13 21.91 28.05
N TRP A 9 14.34 22.24 27.60
CA TRP A 9 15.16 21.46 26.66
C TRP A 9 16.08 20.46 27.36
N ALA A 10 16.30 20.62 28.67
CA ALA A 10 17.09 19.70 29.50
C ALA A 10 16.22 18.63 30.20
N VAL A 11 15.15 18.18 29.54
CA VAL A 11 14.20 17.19 30.09
C VAL A 11 14.60 15.78 29.66
N ASP A 12 14.45 14.81 30.57
CA ASP A 12 14.58 13.39 30.24
C ASP A 12 13.45 12.97 29.29
N LEU A 13 13.83 12.56 28.07
CA LEU A 13 12.89 12.13 27.04
C LEU A 13 12.08 10.89 27.45
N GLY A 14 12.53 10.13 28.45
CA GLY A 14 11.77 9.03 29.04
C GLY A 14 10.58 9.49 29.90
N GLU A 15 10.63 10.71 30.45
CA GLU A 15 9.59 11.28 31.31
C GLU A 15 8.58 12.14 30.53
N VAL A 16 8.89 12.52 29.29
CA VAL A 16 7.96 13.26 28.42
C VAL A 16 6.98 12.29 27.76
N ALA A 17 5.75 12.25 28.28
CA ALA A 17 4.67 11.50 27.65
C ALA A 17 4.28 12.10 26.29
N ALA A 18 4.06 11.25 25.28
CA ALA A 18 3.53 11.55 23.95
C ALA A 18 4.28 12.65 23.18
N VAL A 19 5.51 12.35 22.71
CA VAL A 19 6.30 13.25 21.85
C VAL A 19 5.65 13.43 20.47
N TYR A 20 4.92 12.43 19.99
CA TYR A 20 4.18 12.45 18.73
C TYR A 20 2.85 11.67 18.83
N PRO A 21 1.89 11.93 17.93
CA PRO A 21 0.60 11.24 17.92
C PRO A 21 0.75 9.72 17.74
N PHE A 22 -0.14 8.94 18.37
CA PHE A 22 -0.17 7.47 18.25
C PHE A 22 1.04 6.73 18.83
N GLN A 23 1.83 7.39 19.70
CA GLN A 23 2.92 6.74 20.44
C GLN A 23 2.40 5.51 21.21
N GLY A 24 3.10 4.39 21.12
CA GLY A 24 2.72 3.10 21.71
C GLY A 24 1.81 2.23 20.83
N THR A 25 1.32 2.75 19.70
CA THR A 25 0.51 1.98 18.73
C THR A 25 1.29 1.59 17.46
N GLU A 26 2.59 1.86 17.42
CA GLU A 26 3.46 1.66 16.25
C GLU A 26 3.38 0.24 15.73
N PHE A 27 3.43 -0.75 16.64
CA PHE A 27 3.40 -2.16 16.26
C PHE A 27 2.03 -2.58 15.71
N VAL A 28 0.95 -2.02 16.24
CA VAL A 28 -0.41 -2.26 15.72
C VAL A 28 -0.56 -1.65 14.33
N MET A 29 -0.13 -0.40 14.15
CA MET A 29 -0.16 0.27 12.84
C MET A 29 0.72 -0.45 11.82
N PHE A 30 1.88 -0.96 12.24
CA PHE A 30 2.75 -1.78 11.41
C PHE A 30 2.02 -3.05 10.94
N ILE A 31 1.39 -3.80 11.85
CA ILE A 31 0.63 -5.01 11.49
C ILE A 31 -0.50 -4.66 10.51
N LEU A 32 -1.26 -3.60 10.78
CA LEU A 32 -2.35 -3.16 9.90
C LEU A 32 -1.85 -2.78 8.51
N GLY A 33 -0.74 -2.05 8.43
CA GLY A 33 -0.11 -1.68 7.17
C GLY A 33 0.37 -2.90 6.37
N VAL A 34 1.02 -3.85 7.04
CA VAL A 34 1.48 -5.11 6.41
C VAL A 34 0.28 -5.95 5.95
N ALA A 35 -0.76 -6.09 6.77
CA ALA A 35 -1.95 -6.84 6.42
C ALA A 35 -2.66 -6.21 5.20
N PHE A 36 -2.83 -4.88 5.20
CA PHE A 36 -3.39 -4.15 4.07
C PHE A 36 -2.55 -4.37 2.80
N TRP A 37 -1.23 -4.25 2.90
CA TRP A 37 -0.31 -4.42 1.77
C TRP A 37 -0.40 -5.82 1.16
N ILE A 38 -0.44 -6.86 1.99
CA ILE A 38 -0.59 -8.26 1.52
C ILE A 38 -1.94 -8.47 0.85
N ILE A 39 -3.03 -8.01 1.48
CA ILE A 39 -4.38 -8.14 0.91
C ILE A 39 -4.47 -7.44 -0.44
N TRP A 40 -3.90 -6.23 -0.55
CA TRP A 40 -3.85 -5.46 -1.79
C TRP A 40 -3.16 -6.26 -2.91
N HIS A 41 -1.97 -6.81 -2.66
CA HIS A 41 -1.23 -7.60 -3.65
C HIS A 41 -2.00 -8.85 -4.09
N ILE A 42 -2.68 -9.54 -3.17
CA ILE A 42 -3.51 -10.69 -3.51
C ILE A 42 -4.64 -10.28 -4.47
N LEU A 43 -5.31 -9.16 -4.19
CA LEU A 43 -6.38 -8.67 -5.05
C LEU A 43 -5.86 -8.21 -6.41
N GLN A 44 -4.73 -7.51 -6.43
CA GLN A 44 -4.06 -7.08 -7.66
C GLN A 44 -3.71 -8.26 -8.55
N PHE A 45 -3.05 -9.30 -8.02
CA PHE A 45 -2.70 -10.49 -8.81
C PHE A 45 -3.93 -11.22 -9.34
N ARG A 46 -5.03 -11.25 -8.58
CA ARG A 46 -6.28 -11.86 -9.05
C ARG A 46 -6.93 -11.07 -10.18
N ALA A 47 -6.90 -9.75 -10.09
CA ALA A 47 -7.42 -8.88 -11.14
C ALA A 47 -6.57 -8.98 -12.40
N GLU A 48 -5.25 -8.91 -12.28
CA GLU A 48 -4.31 -9.07 -13.41
C GLU A 48 -4.47 -10.43 -14.07
N LYS A 49 -4.59 -11.51 -13.27
CA LYS A 49 -4.84 -12.85 -13.80
C LYS A 49 -6.14 -12.92 -14.60
N HIS A 50 -7.22 -12.33 -14.09
CA HIS A 50 -8.51 -12.33 -14.79
C HIS A 50 -8.43 -11.59 -16.13
N GLU A 51 -7.74 -10.44 -16.17
CA GLU A 51 -7.55 -9.69 -17.41
C GLU A 51 -6.75 -10.48 -18.44
N VAL A 52 -5.62 -11.08 -18.02
CA VAL A 52 -4.79 -11.90 -18.89
C VAL A 52 -5.55 -13.11 -19.42
N ASP A 53 -6.28 -13.82 -18.55
CA ASP A 53 -7.08 -14.99 -18.97
C ASP A 53 -8.17 -14.55 -19.99
N HIS A 54 -8.82 -13.40 -19.80
CA HIS A 54 -9.80 -12.84 -20.74
C HIS A 54 -9.18 -12.45 -22.09
N GLU A 55 -8.03 -11.79 -22.09
CA GLU A 55 -7.30 -11.46 -23.33
C GLU A 55 -6.89 -12.72 -24.09
N MET A 56 -6.35 -13.72 -23.39
CA MET A 56 -5.95 -15.00 -23.97
C MET A 56 -7.14 -15.76 -24.58
N GLU A 57 -8.31 -15.73 -23.94
CA GLU A 57 -9.53 -16.33 -24.52
C GLU A 57 -9.99 -15.58 -25.78
N SER A 58 -9.81 -14.27 -25.84
CA SER A 58 -10.27 -13.43 -26.95
C SER A 58 -9.38 -13.52 -28.22
N ASP A 59 -8.06 -13.67 -28.03
CA ASP A 59 -7.05 -13.67 -29.10
C ASP A 59 -5.75 -14.38 -28.66
N GLU A 60 -5.79 -15.70 -28.49
CA GLU A 60 -4.68 -16.54 -27.99
C GLU A 60 -3.35 -16.32 -28.75
N THR A 61 -3.40 -16.05 -30.07
CA THR A 61 -2.22 -15.89 -30.93
C THR A 61 -1.80 -14.42 -31.10
N GLY A 62 -2.66 -13.47 -30.68
CA GLY A 62 -2.46 -12.04 -30.89
C GLY A 62 -2.62 -11.59 -32.35
N ASP A 63 -3.18 -12.45 -33.21
CA ASP A 63 -3.28 -12.20 -34.64
C ASP A 63 -4.34 -11.16 -34.96
N LYS A 64 -5.48 -11.17 -34.25
CA LYS A 64 -6.52 -10.13 -34.41
C LYS A 64 -6.01 -8.77 -33.95
N THR A 65 -5.22 -8.76 -32.87
CA THR A 65 -4.60 -7.55 -32.34
C THR A 65 -3.58 -6.97 -33.32
N ARG A 66 -2.74 -7.82 -33.93
CA ARG A 66 -1.78 -7.41 -34.99
C ARG A 66 -2.48 -6.89 -36.24
N GLU A 67 -3.58 -7.50 -36.65
CA GLU A 67 -4.38 -7.06 -37.80
C GLU A 67 -4.96 -5.65 -37.59
N VAL A 68 -5.47 -5.36 -36.38
CA VAL A 68 -6.00 -4.02 -36.05
C VAL A 68 -4.89 -2.98 -35.99
N ILE A 69 -3.72 -3.29 -35.41
CA ILE A 69 -2.58 -2.37 -35.34
C ILE A 69 -2.02 -2.07 -36.74
N GLY A 70 -1.89 -3.08 -37.61
CA GLY A 70 -1.39 -2.88 -38.98
C GLY A 70 -2.33 -2.11 -39.91
N ARG A 71 -3.54 -1.79 -39.45
CA ARG A 71 -4.56 -1.02 -40.18
C ARG A 71 -4.44 0.49 -39.99
N PHE A 72 -3.63 0.96 -39.04
CA PHE A 72 -3.32 2.37 -38.78
C PHE A 72 -1.90 2.70 -39.25
#